data_AF-A0A974P5E5-F1
#
_entry.id   AF-A0A974P5E5-F1
#
_cell.length_a   1.000
_cell.length_b   1.000
_cell.length_c   1.000
_cell.angle_alpha   90.00
_cell.angle_beta   90.00
_cell.angle_gamma   90.00
#
_symmetry.space_group_name_H-M   'P 1'
#
loop_
_entity.id
_entity.type
_entity.pdbx_description
1 polymer ?
#
loop_
_entity_poly.entity_id
_entity_poly.type
_entity_poly.pdbx_seq_one_letter_code
_entity_poly.pdbx_strand_id
1 'polypeptide(L)'
;MLSSPTILELRRQRGDLLRSRAEVDARYGPKHPETLKVARQVEGLEGQIREESLRIVSGLESDARSAEARAASLRGVLGAEGTTGDQ
;
A
#
# COMPACT_ATOMS: atom_id res chain seq x y z
N MET A 1 5.88 11.57 -5.09
CA MET A 1 5.72 10.10 -5.27
C MET A 1 5.74 9.46 -3.89
N LEU A 2 4.60 9.05 -3.34
CA LEU A 2 4.56 8.28 -2.08
C LEU A 2 4.96 6.84 -2.39
N SER A 3 6.26 6.57 -2.40
CA SER A 3 6.74 5.19 -2.31
C SER A 3 6.75 4.84 -0.82
N SER A 4 5.79 4.03 -0.36
CA SER A 4 5.85 3.49 1.01
C SER A 4 7.14 2.64 1.13
N PRO A 5 8.05 2.94 2.07
CA PRO A 5 9.25 2.13 2.26
C PRO A 5 8.92 0.65 2.52
N THR A 6 7.79 0.40 3.19
CA THR A 6 7.30 -0.94 3.50
C THR A 6 6.90 -1.72 2.24
N ILE A 7 6.19 -1.11 1.28
CA ILE A 7 5.80 -1.82 0.04
C ILE A 7 7.02 -2.19 -0.80
N LEU A 8 8.07 -1.37 -0.78
CA LEU A 8 9.32 -1.64 -1.48
C LEU A 8 10.05 -2.84 -0.86
N GLU A 9 10.16 -2.88 0.46
CA GLU A 9 10.80 -3.99 1.17
C GLU A 9 10.01 -5.30 0.99
N LEU A 10 8.68 -5.27 1.07
CA LEU A 10 7.84 -6.45 0.81
C LEU A 10 8.04 -6.98 -0.63
N ARG A 11 8.15 -6.08 -1.62
CA ARG A 11 8.43 -6.47 -3.02
C ARG A 11 9.83 -7.07 -3.17
N ARG A 12 10.82 -6.57 -2.43
CA ARG A 12 12.18 -7.13 -2.41
C ARG A 12 12.17 -8.55 -1.84
N GLN A 13 11.54 -8.74 -0.68
CA GLN A 13 11.37 -10.05 -0.04
C GLN A 13 10.64 -11.05 -0.95
N ARG A 14 9.66 -10.57 -1.74
CA ARG A 14 8.92 -11.39 -2.70
C ARG A 14 9.84 -11.93 -3.78
N GLY A 15 10.73 -11.09 -4.32
CA GLY A 15 11.72 -11.52 -5.29
C GLY A 15 12.62 -12.64 -4.73
N ASP A 16 13.07 -12.48 -3.48
CA ASP A 16 13.92 -13.48 -2.82
C ASP A 16 13.19 -14.79 -2.55
N LEU A 17 11.93 -14.75 -2.09
CA LEU A 17 11.11 -15.95 -1.86
C LEU A 17 10.75 -16.67 -3.17
N LEU A 18 10.46 -15.94 -4.24
CA LEU A 18 10.18 -16.56 -5.54
C LEU A 18 11.40 -17.28 -6.10
N ARG A 19 12.61 -16.72 -5.90
CA ARG A 19 13.87 -17.38 -6.25
C ARG A 19 14.07 -18.66 -5.44
N SER A 20 13.93 -18.58 -4.12
CA SER A 20 14.01 -19.74 -3.22
C SER A 20 13.01 -20.83 -3.60
N ARG A 21 11.77 -20.45 -3.92
CA ARG A 21 10.75 -21.39 -4.39
C ARG A 21 11.19 -22.10 -5.67
N ALA A 22 11.69 -21.37 -6.66
CA ALA A 22 12.14 -21.99 -7.90
C ALA A 22 13.29 -22.99 -7.67
N GLU A 23 14.22 -22.69 -6.77
CA GLU A 23 15.32 -23.58 -6.39
C GLU A 23 14.84 -24.85 -5.67
N VAL A 24 13.91 -24.69 -4.71
CA VAL A 24 13.34 -25.80 -3.93
C VAL A 24 12.44 -26.67 -4.80
N ASP A 25 11.60 -26.06 -5.65
CA ASP A 25 10.73 -26.76 -6.63
C ASP A 25 11.58 -27.58 -7.61
N ALA A 26 12.69 -27.03 -8.11
CA ALA A 26 13.60 -27.73 -9.02
C ALA A 26 14.34 -28.90 -8.34
N ARG A 27 14.69 -28.75 -7.05
CA ARG A 27 15.46 -29.77 -6.32
C ARG A 27 14.61 -30.92 -5.79
N TYR A 28 13.41 -30.63 -5.31
CA TYR A 28 12.59 -31.59 -4.58
C TYR A 28 11.23 -31.88 -5.22
N GLY A 29 10.81 -31.08 -6.20
CA GLY A 29 9.52 -31.20 -6.85
C GLY A 29 8.35 -30.59 -6.06
N PRO A 30 7.17 -30.49 -6.69
CA PRO A 30 6.04 -29.72 -6.18
C PRO A 30 5.33 -30.31 -4.94
N LYS A 31 5.53 -31.61 -4.64
CA LYS A 31 4.87 -32.29 -3.51
C LYS A 31 5.74 -32.40 -2.26
N HIS A 32 6.99 -31.95 -2.32
CA HIS A 32 7.90 -32.06 -1.19
C HIS A 32 7.49 -31.11 -0.04
N PRO A 33 7.64 -31.51 1.25
CA PRO A 33 7.26 -30.66 2.38
C PRO A 33 7.90 -29.26 2.36
N GLU A 34 9.18 -29.16 1.97
CA GLU A 34 9.88 -27.87 1.90
C GLU A 34 9.32 -26.97 0.78
N THR A 35 8.99 -27.54 -0.38
CA THR A 35 8.31 -26.84 -1.48
C THR A 35 6.99 -26.24 -1.01
N LEU A 36 6.17 -27.05 -0.33
CA LEU A 36 4.87 -26.62 0.20
C LEU A 36 5.03 -25.53 1.26
N LYS A 37 6.09 -25.58 2.06
CA LYS A 37 6.41 -24.56 3.06
C LYS A 37 6.78 -23.23 2.41
N VAL A 38 7.66 -23.23 1.41
CA VAL A 38 8.04 -22.00 0.68
C VAL A 38 6.85 -21.45 -0.11
N ALA A 39 6.02 -22.30 -0.71
CA ALA A 39 4.79 -21.88 -1.37
C ALA A 39 3.84 -21.11 -0.43
N ARG A 40 3.64 -21.62 0.81
CA ARG A 40 2.84 -20.92 1.84
C ARG A 40 3.48 -19.59 2.27
N GLN A 41 4.81 -19.51 2.33
CA GLN A 41 5.50 -18.25 2.64
C GLN A 41 5.26 -17.21 1.54
N VAL A 42 5.32 -17.62 0.27
CA VAL A 42 4.99 -16.74 -0.86
C VAL A 42 3.54 -16.25 -0.76
N GLU A 43 2.59 -17.15 -0.50
CA GLU A 43 1.18 -16.77 -0.35
C GLU A 43 0.95 -15.78 0.80
N GLY A 44 1.56 -16.03 1.96
CA GLY A 44 1.49 -15.14 3.12
C GLY A 44 2.06 -13.75 2.82
N LEU A 45 3.20 -13.68 2.14
CA LEU A 45 3.80 -12.40 1.75
C LEU A 45 2.95 -11.64 0.73
N GLU A 46 2.33 -12.34 -0.23
CA GLU A 46 1.38 -11.73 -1.16
C GLU A 46 0.16 -11.16 -0.43
N GLY A 47 -0.29 -11.83 0.65
CA GLY A 47 -1.30 -11.30 1.57
C GLY A 47 -0.88 -9.98 2.20
N GLN A 48 0.31 -9.93 2.79
CA GLN A 48 0.85 -8.72 3.41
C GLN A 48 1.00 -7.56 2.42
N ILE A 49 1.43 -7.83 1.18
CA ILE A 49 1.52 -6.83 0.12
C ILE A 49 0.14 -6.23 -0.21
N ARG A 50 -0.91 -7.06 -0.27
CA ARG A 50 -2.27 -6.59 -0.52
C ARG A 50 -2.79 -5.73 0.63
N GLU A 51 -2.59 -6.16 1.87
CA GLU A 51 -2.98 -5.41 3.06
C GLU A 51 -2.27 -4.05 3.15
N GLU A 52 -0.96 -4.04 2.87
CA GLU A 52 -0.17 -2.81 2.78
C GLU A 52 -0.72 -1.86 1.72
N SER A 53 -1.06 -2.40 0.54
CA SER A 53 -1.61 -1.61 -0.56
C SER A 53 -2.95 -0.97 -0.19
N LEU A 54 -3.84 -1.73 0.46
CA LEU A 54 -5.12 -1.21 0.95
C LEU A 54 -4.94 -0.12 2.01
N ARG A 55 -3.99 -0.31 2.93
CA ARG A 55 -3.70 0.68 3.97
C ARG A 55 -3.18 1.99 3.38
N ILE A 56 -2.32 1.92 2.36
CA ILE A 56 -1.83 3.09 1.62
C ILE A 56 -2.99 3.84 0.97
N VAL A 57 -3.88 3.13 0.26
CA VAL A 57 -5.05 3.75 -0.37
C VAL A 57 -5.94 4.44 0.66
N SER A 58 -6.25 3.78 1.77
CA SER A 58 -7.06 4.36 2.85
C SER A 58 -6.42 5.62 3.47
N GLY A 59 -5.09 5.63 3.62
CA GLY A 59 -4.35 6.82 4.05
C GLY A 59 -4.49 7.97 3.06
N LEU A 60 -4.28 7.70 1.77
CA LEU A 60 -4.40 8.70 0.70
C LEU A 60 -5.81 9.28 0.60
N GLU A 61 -6.85 8.46 0.74
CA GLU A 61 -8.24 8.92 0.77
C GLU A 61 -8.51 9.84 1.96
N SER A 62 -7.93 9.52 3.13
CA SER A 62 -8.06 10.34 4.34
C SER A 62 -7.34 11.68 4.21
N ASP A 63 -6.16 11.69 3.60
CA ASP A 63 -5.41 12.90 3.28
C ASP A 63 -6.16 13.78 2.28
N ALA A 64 -6.74 13.18 1.24
CA ALA A 64 -7.54 13.88 0.23
C ALA A 64 -8.79 14.53 0.85
N ARG A 65 -9.56 13.80 1.67
CA ARG A 65 -10.72 14.37 2.39
C ARG A 65 -10.32 15.53 3.29
N SER A 66 -9.18 15.41 3.98
CA SER A 66 -8.69 16.47 4.85
C SER A 66 -8.24 17.71 4.07
N ALA A 67 -7.64 17.53 2.89
CA ALA A 67 -7.27 18.62 2.00
C ALA A 67 -8.52 19.34 1.44
N GLU A 68 -9.54 18.57 1.03
CA GLU A 68 -10.80 19.11 0.54
C GLU A 68 -11.54 19.92 1.61
N ALA A 69 -11.61 19.41 2.84
CA ALA A 69 -12.21 20.13 3.97
C ALA A 69 -11.50 21.46 4.25
N ARG A 70 -10.16 21.48 4.23
CA ARG A 70 -9.37 22.72 4.38
C ARG A 70 -9.67 23.72 3.26
N ALA A 71 -9.76 23.24 2.02
CA ALA A 71 -10.09 24.07 0.87
C ALA A 71 -11.51 24.64 0.96
N ALA A 72 -12.48 23.85 1.43
CA ALA A 72 -13.85 24.29 1.65
C ALA A 72 -13.94 25.38 2.72
N SER A 73 -13.27 25.19 3.86
CA SER A 73 -13.20 26.20 4.92
C SER A 73 -12.58 27.51 4.43
N LEU A 74 -11.48 27.44 3.67
CA LEU A 74 -10.84 28.62 3.09
C LEU A 74 -11.78 29.37 2.13
N ARG A 75 -12.49 28.66 1.25
CA ARG A 75 -13.51 29.27 0.38
C ARG A 75 -14.63 29.94 1.17
N GLY A 76 -15.06 29.33 2.28
CA GLY A 76 -16.07 29.91 3.17
C GLY A 76 -15.63 31.23 3.80
N VAL A 77 -14.39 31.30 4.28
CA VAL A 77 -13.81 32.54 4.83
C VAL A 77 -13.74 33.64 3.77
N LEU A 78 -13.19 33.34 2.60
CA LEU A 78 -13.06 34.33 1.51
C LEU A 78 -14.43 34.84 1.01
N GLY A 79 -15.42 33.94 0.93
CA GLY A 79 -16.78 34.31 0.57
C GLY A 79 -17.44 35.24 1.60
N ALA A 80 -17.15 35.06 2.89
CA ALA A 80 -17.66 35.93 3.96
C ALA A 80 -16.99 37.31 3.94
N GLU A 81 -15.68 37.38 3.71
CA GLU A 81 -14.93 38.66 3.62
C GLU A 81 -15.39 39.52 2.43
N GLY A 82 -15.69 38.92 1.28
CA GLY A 82 -16.22 39.63 0.11
C GLY A 82 -17.61 40.26 0.31
N THR A 83 -18.38 39.80 1.29
CA THR A 83 -19.72 40.35 1.63
C THR A 83 -19.69 41.49 2.63
N THR A 84 -18.55 41.70 3.31
CA THR A 84 -18.41 42.73 4.37
C THR A 84 -17.81 44.04 3.82
N GLY A 85 -17.26 44.05 2.60
CA GLY A 85 -16.65 45.22 1.96
C GLY A 85 -17.56 46.11 1.11
N ASP A 86 -18.86 45.80 1.00
CA ASP A 86 -19.83 46.51 0.12
C ASP A 86 -20.89 47.32 0.90
N GLN A 87 -20.60 47.75 2.14
CA GLN A 87 -21.49 48.62 2.92
C GLN A 87 -20.79 49.88 3.44
#